data_AF-A9ZPF4-F1
#
_entry.id   AF-A9ZPF4-F1
#
_cell.length_a   1.000
_cell.length_b   1.000
_cell.length_c   1.000
_cell.angle_alpha   90.00
_cell.angle_beta   90.00
_cell.angle_gamma   90.00
#
_symmetry.space_group_name_H-M   'P 1'
#
loop_
_entity.id
_entity.type
_entity.pdbx_description
1 polymer ?
#
loop_
_entity_poly.entity_id
_entity_poly.type
_entity_poly.pdbx_seq_one_letter_code
_entity_poly.pdbx_strand_id
1 'polypeptide(L)'
;MDLIVLGILLCIAFSSAQGVTPRCCVETTKRFPLDLLKKVNRYEVQTSSGACTIDALVLHVGDMRYCATPKMEQFLQKLMKRMARLKASAV
;
A
#
# COMPACT_ATOMS: atom_id res chain seq x y z
N MET A 1 17.92 42.55 0.89
CA MET A 1 18.09 41.09 1.16
C MET A 1 16.80 40.49 1.70
N ASP A 2 15.92 41.30 2.29
CA ASP A 2 14.67 40.90 2.95
C ASP A 2 13.67 40.20 2.04
N LEU A 3 13.52 40.67 0.79
CA LEU A 3 12.59 40.06 -0.18
C LEU A 3 12.99 38.62 -0.55
N ILE A 4 14.29 38.34 -0.65
CA ILE A 4 14.81 37.01 -0.97
C ILE A 4 14.59 36.07 0.24
N VAL A 5 14.88 36.54 1.45
CA VAL A 5 14.65 35.79 2.69
C VAL A 5 13.16 35.47 2.85
N LEU A 6 12.27 36.44 2.60
CA LEU A 6 10.82 36.24 2.61
C LEU A 6 10.39 35.21 1.56
N GLY A 7 10.94 35.28 0.35
CA GLY A 7 10.66 34.31 -0.72
C GLY A 7 11.07 32.88 -0.34
N ILE A 8 12.26 32.70 0.24
CA ILE A 8 12.74 31.39 0.71
C ILE A 8 11.85 30.86 1.84
N LEU A 9 11.47 31.71 2.80
CA LEU A 9 10.59 31.33 3.91
C LEU A 9 9.21 30.86 3.41
N LEU A 10 8.63 31.57 2.44
CA LEU A 10 7.38 31.16 1.81
C LEU A 10 7.55 29.81 1.09
N CYS A 11 8.60 29.62 0.28
CA CYS A 11 8.84 28.35 -0.41
C CYS A 11 8.97 27.15 0.55
N ILE A 12 9.68 27.33 1.68
CA ILE A 12 9.79 26.28 2.70
C ILE A 12 8.43 25.98 3.33
N ALA A 13 7.64 27.01 3.65
CA ALA A 13 6.30 26.86 4.20
C ALA A 13 5.31 26.19 3.21
N PHE A 14 5.37 26.54 1.93
CA PHE A 14 4.57 25.89 0.88
C PHE A 14 4.97 24.43 0.69
N SER A 15 6.28 24.14 0.70
CA SER A 15 6.80 22.77 0.56
C SER A 15 6.43 21.91 1.76
N SER A 16 6.44 22.46 2.98
CA SER A 16 6.00 21.74 4.19
C SER A 16 4.48 21.58 4.27
N ALA A 17 3.71 22.48 3.66
CA ALA A 17 2.25 22.38 3.56
C ALA A 17 1.78 21.28 2.58
N GLN A 18 2.62 20.86 1.63
CA GLN A 18 2.41 19.62 0.87
C GLN A 18 2.66 18.42 1.80
N GLY A 19 1.78 18.25 2.79
CA GLY A 19 1.87 17.17 3.75
C GLY A 19 1.95 15.82 3.05
N VAL A 20 2.74 14.91 3.63
CA VAL A 20 2.77 13.50 3.26
C VAL A 20 1.39 12.90 3.51
N THR A 21 0.52 13.02 2.51
CA THR A 21 -0.85 12.51 2.58
C THR A 21 -0.75 10.98 2.56
N PRO A 22 -1.27 10.30 3.61
CA PRO A 22 -1.20 8.85 3.67
C PRO A 22 -1.94 8.25 2.48
N ARG A 23 -1.33 7.27 1.83
CA ARG A 23 -1.93 6.60 0.68
C ARG A 23 -2.95 5.57 1.19
N CYS A 24 -4.12 6.02 1.63
CA CYS A 24 -5.18 5.14 2.11
C CYS A 24 -5.93 4.44 0.95
N CYS A 25 -6.42 3.23 1.20
CA CYS A 25 -7.51 2.61 0.44
C CYS A 25 -8.83 3.24 0.86
N VAL A 26 -9.67 3.57 -0.13
CA VAL A 26 -11.02 4.12 0.07
C VAL A 26 -12.12 3.13 -0.31
N GLU A 27 -11.78 2.09 -1.06
CA GLU A 27 -12.66 0.99 -1.44
C GLU A 27 -11.86 -0.32 -1.45
N THR A 28 -12.53 -1.45 -1.24
CA THR A 28 -11.91 -2.79 -1.30
C THR A 28 -12.56 -3.66 -2.36
N THR A 29 -11.74 -4.39 -3.10
CA THR A 29 -12.16 -5.40 -4.06
C THR A 29 -12.23 -6.77 -3.38
N LYS A 30 -13.32 -7.51 -3.59
CA LYS A 30 -13.58 -8.81 -2.93
C LYS A 30 -12.99 -10.01 -3.67
N ARG A 31 -12.74 -9.87 -4.97
CA ARG A 31 -12.28 -10.97 -5.84
C ARG A 31 -11.13 -10.48 -6.69
N PHE A 32 -10.03 -11.22 -6.64
CA PHE A 32 -8.87 -10.99 -7.49
C PHE A 32 -8.59 -12.25 -8.31
N PRO A 33 -8.17 -12.10 -9.57
CA PRO A 33 -7.74 -13.26 -10.34
C PRO A 33 -6.53 -13.92 -9.66
N LEU A 34 -6.53 -15.25 -9.64
CA LEU A 34 -5.46 -16.03 -8.99
C LEU A 34 -4.08 -15.69 -9.54
N ASP A 35 -3.97 -15.35 -10.82
CA ASP A 35 -2.70 -15.00 -11.44
C ASP A 35 -2.15 -13.65 -10.98
N LEU A 36 -3.01 -12.72 -10.56
CA LEU A 36 -2.57 -11.50 -9.88
C LEU A 36 -2.11 -11.83 -8.46
N LEU A 37 -2.88 -12.65 -7.73
CA LEU A 37 -2.54 -13.04 -6.36
C LEU A 37 -1.21 -13.79 -6.27
N LYS A 38 -0.87 -14.62 -7.27
CA LYS A 38 0.43 -15.30 -7.38
C LYS A 38 1.61 -14.33 -7.59
N LYS A 39 1.35 -13.12 -8.12
CA LYS A 39 2.35 -12.08 -8.37
C LYS A 39 2.51 -11.10 -7.20
N VAL A 40 1.72 -11.23 -6.14
CA VAL A 40 1.86 -10.39 -4.94
C VAL A 40 3.21 -10.64 -4.28
N ASN A 41 4.02 -9.59 -4.17
CA ASN A 41 5.35 -9.64 -3.55
C ASN A 41 5.28 -9.39 -2.04
N ARG A 42 4.41 -8.47 -1.62
CA ARG A 42 4.17 -8.10 -0.22
C ARG A 42 2.74 -7.63 -0.03
N TYR A 43 2.27 -7.61 1.21
CA TYR A 43 0.98 -7.02 1.56
C TYR A 43 1.09 -6.22 2.86
N GLU A 44 0.21 -5.25 3.03
CA GLU A 44 0.10 -4.42 4.24
C GLU A 44 -1.36 -4.42 4.72
N VAL A 45 -1.56 -4.45 6.03
CA VAL A 45 -2.90 -4.35 6.63
C VAL A 45 -3.13 -2.90 7.03
N GLN A 46 -4.05 -2.24 6.34
CA GLN A 46 -4.56 -0.93 6.70
C GLN A 46 -5.68 -1.11 7.72
N THR A 47 -5.57 -0.40 8.85
CA THR A 47 -6.61 -0.36 9.87
C THR A 47 -7.34 0.98 9.84
N SER A 48 -8.63 0.97 10.21
CA SER A 48 -9.44 2.19 10.34
C SER A 48 -9.10 3.03 11.59
N SER A 49 -8.20 2.53 12.45
CA SER A 49 -7.81 3.17 13.71
C SER A 49 -6.76 4.27 13.56
N GLY A 50 -6.30 4.53 12.34
CA GLY A 50 -5.22 5.47 12.04
C GLY A 50 -5.69 6.61 11.13
N ALA A 51 -4.80 7.03 10.22
CA ALA A 51 -5.09 8.10 9.27
C ALA A 51 -6.11 7.71 8.17
N CYS A 52 -6.40 6.41 8.06
CA CYS A 52 -7.33 5.86 7.07
C CYS A 52 -8.66 5.48 7.71
N THR A 53 -9.76 5.65 6.97
CA THR A 53 -11.12 5.49 7.51
C THR A 53 -11.68 4.07 7.41
N ILE A 54 -11.04 3.18 6.64
CA ILE A 54 -11.51 1.80 6.43
C ILE A 54 -10.40 0.78 6.64
N ASP A 55 -10.79 -0.44 7.02
CA ASP A 55 -9.88 -1.59 7.01
C ASP A 55 -9.69 -2.11 5.58
N ALA A 56 -8.44 -2.30 5.17
CA ALA A 56 -8.11 -2.83 3.86
C ALA A 56 -6.84 -3.68 3.89
N LEU A 57 -6.77 -4.68 3.02
CA LEU A 57 -5.55 -5.42 2.75
C LEU A 57 -4.91 -4.85 1.47
N VAL A 58 -3.79 -4.16 1.62
CA VAL A 58 -3.06 -3.56 0.49
C VAL A 58 -2.14 -4.61 -0.11
N LEU A 59 -2.40 -5.01 -1.36
CA LEU A 59 -1.60 -5.96 -2.11
C LEU A 59 -0.61 -5.22 -3.00
N HIS A 60 0.68 -5.53 -2.89
CA HIS A 60 1.70 -4.96 -3.77
C HIS A 60 2.11 -5.97 -4.85
N VAL A 61 1.96 -5.56 -6.10
CA VAL A 61 2.33 -6.34 -7.29
C VAL A 61 3.25 -5.44 -8.13
N GLY A 62 4.55 -5.65 -8.03
CA GLY A 62 5.54 -4.69 -8.55
C GLY A 62 5.34 -3.30 -7.94
N ASP A 63 5.25 -2.26 -8.77
CA ASP A 63 5.01 -0.87 -8.35
C ASP A 63 3.52 -0.55 -8.11
N MET A 64 2.63 -1.49 -8.42
CA MET A 64 1.19 -1.31 -8.29
C MET A 64 0.70 -1.77 -6.93
N ARG A 65 -0.33 -1.09 -6.43
CA ARG A 65 -1.04 -1.42 -5.20
C ARG A 65 -2.51 -1.69 -5.49
N TYR A 66 -3.06 -2.72 -4.86
CA TYR A 66 -4.47 -3.07 -4.96
C TYR A 66 -5.08 -3.16 -3.56
N CYS A 67 -6.31 -2.66 -3.41
CA CYS A 67 -7.03 -2.67 -2.14
C CYS A 67 -7.98 -3.87 -2.11
N ALA A 68 -7.72 -4.82 -1.22
CA ALA A 68 -8.51 -6.03 -1.02
C ALA A 68 -9.25 -6.01 0.32
N THR A 69 -10.31 -6.80 0.44
CA THR A 69 -11.01 -6.96 1.73
C THR A 69 -10.11 -7.68 2.74
N PRO A 70 -10.04 -7.26 4.02
CA PRO A 70 -9.20 -7.90 5.06
C PRO A 70 -9.39 -9.42 5.19
N LYS A 71 -10.60 -9.92 4.93
CA LYS A 71 -10.93 -11.36 4.93
C LYS A 71 -10.06 -12.19 3.98
N MET A 72 -9.47 -11.58 2.94
CA MET A 72 -8.60 -12.27 1.98
C MET A 72 -7.19 -12.54 2.53
N GLU A 73 -6.81 -11.95 3.67
CA GLU A 73 -5.45 -12.05 4.20
C GLU A 73 -5.05 -13.51 4.45
N GLN A 74 -5.89 -14.28 5.13
CA GLN A 74 -5.61 -15.69 5.42
C GLN A 74 -5.43 -16.54 4.15
N PHE A 75 -6.24 -16.26 3.13
CA PHE A 75 -6.13 -16.92 1.83
C PHE A 75 -4.81 -16.56 1.15
N LEU A 76 -4.48 -15.27 1.12
CA LEU A 76 -3.23 -14.78 0.53
C LEU A 76 -2.01 -15.36 1.24
N GLN A 77 -1.98 -15.38 2.58
CA GLN A 77 -0.88 -15.97 3.35
C GLN A 77 -0.67 -17.45 3.01
N LYS A 78 -1.75 -18.24 2.93
CA LYS A 78 -1.67 -19.66 2.53
C LYS A 78 -1.15 -19.81 1.10
N LEU A 79 -1.60 -18.97 0.18
CA LEU A 79 -1.15 -18.97 -1.21
C LEU A 79 0.35 -18.63 -1.29
N MET A 80 0.81 -17.57 -0.62
CA MET A 80 2.22 -17.17 -0.59
C MET A 80 3.11 -18.27 0.00
N LYS A 81 2.70 -18.89 1.11
CA LYS A 81 3.42 -20.05 1.69
C LYS A 81 3.50 -21.23 0.73
N ARG A 82 2.44 -21.51 -0.03
CA ARG A 82 2.45 -22.55 -1.07
C ARG A 82 3.42 -22.20 -2.21
N MET A 83 3.38 -20.96 -2.69
CA MET A 83 4.26 -20.48 -3.76
C MET A 83 5.74 -20.49 -3.34
N ALA A 84 6.04 -20.12 -2.09
CA ALA A 84 7.39 -20.18 -1.53
C ALA A 84 7.94 -21.61 -1.52
N ARG A 85 7.13 -22.59 -1.09
CA ARG A 85 7.49 -24.02 -1.13
C ARG A 85 7.72 -24.51 -2.56
N LEU A 86 6.83 -24.17 -3.50
CA LEU A 86 6.99 -24.56 -4.91
C LEU A 86 8.26 -23.97 -5.54
N LYS A 87 8.61 -22.72 -5.21
CA LYS A 87 9.87 -22.11 -5.66
C LYS A 87 11.09 -22.81 -5.06
N ALA A 88 11.03 -23.18 -3.78
CA ALA A 88 12.09 -23.93 -3.11
C ALA A 88 12.27 -25.36 -3.63
N SER A 89 11.23 -25.96 -4.23
CA SER A 89 11.32 -27.30 -4.86
C SER A 89 11.69 -27.25 -6.35
N ALA A 90 11.71 -26.06 -6.96
CA ALA A 90 12.06 -25.88 -8.37
C ALA A 90 13.51 -25.42 -8.57
N VAL A 91 14.24 -25.17 -7.47
CA VAL A 91 15.68 -24.91 -7.43
C VAL A 91 16.42 -26.20 -7.09
#